data_AF-A0A7C4L079-F1
#
_entry.id   AF-A0A7C4L079-F1
#
_cell.length_a   1.000
_cell.length_b   1.000
_cell.length_c   1.000
_cell.angle_alpha   90.00
_cell.angle_beta   90.00
_cell.angle_gamma   90.00
#
_symmetry.space_group_name_H-M   'P 1'
#
loop_
_entity.id
_entity.type
_entity.pdbx_description
1 polymer ?
#
loop_
_entity_poly.entity_id
_entity_poly.type
_entity_poly.pdbx_seq_one_letter_code
_entity_poly.pdbx_strand_id
1 'polypeptide(L)'
;MDDRITIIEGPTPDFETIDDGWALGLNESPSLYDLALTRLRTFNGAALVERCHRAWYRQNHIYLHYRNPLGMEERVPIMAAQSVETEQGQVLLLWVRRKHEETEIEIDLDDDEEGGEFGN
;
A
#
# COMPACT_ATOMS: atom_id res chain seq x y z
N MET A 1 6.63 -14.66 14.92
CA MET A 1 5.21 -14.27 15.03
C MET A 1 5.05 -12.78 15.32
N ASP A 2 6.07 -12.10 15.85
CA ASP A 2 6.12 -10.63 16.01
C ASP A 2 6.31 -9.83 14.70
N ASP A 3 6.49 -10.52 13.57
CA ASP A 3 6.84 -9.99 12.26
C ASP A 3 5.62 -9.77 11.34
N ARG A 4 4.39 -9.82 11.91
CA ARG A 4 3.16 -9.54 11.17
C ARG A 4 2.00 -9.02 12.01
N ILE A 5 1.10 -8.32 11.33
CA ILE A 5 -0.27 -8.03 11.74
C ILE A 5 -1.18 -8.84 10.80
N THR A 6 -2.21 -9.49 11.33
CA THR A 6 -3.13 -10.31 10.53
C THR A 6 -4.56 -9.87 10.78
N ILE A 7 -5.33 -9.69 9.71
CA ILE A 7 -6.77 -9.48 9.79
C ILE A 7 -7.41 -10.85 10.03
N ILE A 8 -7.94 -11.04 11.23
CA ILE A 8 -8.56 -12.31 11.66
C ILE A 8 -10.03 -12.34 11.20
N GLU A 9 -10.74 -11.23 11.38
CA GLU A 9 -12.15 -11.06 11.02
C GLU A 9 -12.33 -9.65 10.45
N GLY A 10 -12.96 -9.55 9.27
CA GLY A 10 -13.20 -8.27 8.61
C GLY A 10 -13.15 -8.39 7.08
N PRO A 11 -13.66 -7.36 6.38
CA PRO A 11 -13.52 -7.28 4.93
C PRO A 11 -12.05 -7.13 4.53
N THR A 12 -11.77 -7.36 3.24
CA THR A 12 -10.49 -6.97 2.64
C THR A 12 -10.23 -5.49 2.93
N PRO A 13 -9.00 -5.11 3.32
CA PRO A 13 -8.66 -3.72 3.57
C PRO A 13 -8.68 -2.91 2.27
N ASP A 14 -9.29 -1.73 2.34
CA ASP A 14 -9.15 -0.72 1.29
C ASP A 14 -7.78 -0.05 1.40
N PHE A 15 -7.14 0.15 0.25
CA PHE A 15 -5.84 0.80 0.12
C PHE A 15 -5.99 2.09 -0.67
N GLU A 16 -5.91 3.22 0.01
CA GLU A 16 -5.98 4.55 -0.60
C GLU A 16 -4.58 5.01 -1.01
N THR A 17 -4.40 5.38 -2.28
CA THR A 17 -3.15 5.96 -2.78
C THR A 17 -2.90 7.33 -2.14
N ILE A 18 -1.65 7.59 -1.76
CA ILE A 18 -1.25 8.88 -1.18
C ILE A 18 -0.54 9.71 -2.26
N ASP A 19 -1.15 10.82 -2.65
CA ASP A 19 -0.63 11.74 -3.67
C ASP A 19 0.12 12.95 -3.07
N ASP A 20 0.26 12.99 -1.73
CA ASP A 20 0.93 14.10 -1.04
C ASP A 20 2.46 14.03 -1.17
N GLY A 21 3.07 15.14 -1.57
CA GLY A 21 4.51 15.24 -1.91
C GLY A 21 5.51 14.89 -0.80
N TRP A 22 5.10 14.74 0.46
CA TRP A 22 5.98 14.23 1.54
C TRP A 22 6.22 12.72 1.44
N ALA A 23 5.30 11.96 0.83
CA ALA A 23 5.44 10.53 0.56
C ALA A 23 6.43 10.24 -0.58
N LEU A 24 6.66 11.22 -1.45
CA LEU A 24 7.59 11.11 -2.59
C LEU A 24 9.04 10.90 -2.13
N GLY A 25 9.44 11.55 -1.03
CA GLY A 25 10.78 11.43 -0.44
C GLY A 25 11.08 10.07 0.20
N LEU A 26 10.05 9.25 0.48
CA LEU A 26 10.20 7.88 0.98
C LEU A 26 10.35 6.85 -0.15
N ASN A 27 10.26 7.28 -1.41
CA ASN A 27 10.24 6.41 -2.58
C ASN A 27 11.56 6.39 -3.37
N GLU A 28 12.68 6.81 -2.77
CA GLU A 28 14.01 6.69 -3.36
C GLU A 28 14.48 5.22 -3.38
N SER A 29 13.85 4.43 -4.22
CA SER A 29 14.13 3.02 -4.40
C SER A 29 14.25 2.73 -5.90
N PRO A 30 15.12 1.80 -6.32
CA PRO A 30 15.32 1.49 -7.74
C PRO A 30 14.09 0.86 -8.44
N SER A 31 12.97 0.65 -7.75
CA SER A 31 11.71 0.22 -8.37
C SER A 31 10.60 1.17 -7.98
N LEU A 32 9.62 1.36 -8.87
CA LEU A 32 8.41 2.11 -8.57
C LEU A 32 7.54 1.31 -7.60
N TYR A 33 7.20 1.93 -6.49
CA TYR A 33 6.22 1.41 -5.56
C TYR A 33 5.29 2.53 -5.15
N ASP A 34 4.04 2.21 -4.88
CA ASP A 34 3.08 3.18 -4.37
C ASP A 34 3.00 3.05 -2.85
N LEU A 35 2.99 4.21 -2.18
CA LEU A 35 2.63 4.28 -0.77
C LEU A 35 1.11 4.38 -0.68
N ALA A 36 0.51 3.43 0.03
CA ALA A 36 -0.92 3.41 0.26
C ALA A 36 -1.23 3.46 1.76
N LEU A 37 -2.36 4.06 2.11
CA LEU A 37 -2.90 4.10 3.47
C LEU A 37 -4.06 3.11 3.58
N THR A 38 -4.08 2.33 4.66
CA THR A 38 -5.26 1.54 5.05
C THR A 38 -5.64 1.82 6.51
N ARG A 39 -6.95 1.76 6.79
CA ARG A 39 -7.56 2.06 8.08
C ARG A 39 -8.27 0.81 8.60
N LEU A 40 -7.81 0.29 9.73
CA LEU A 40 -8.34 -0.93 10.33
C LEU A 40 -8.94 -0.64 11.70
N ARG A 41 -10.14 -1.18 11.98
CA ARG A 41 -10.64 -1.21 13.35
C ARG A 41 -9.88 -2.22 14.18
N THR A 42 -9.58 -1.84 15.42
CA THR A 42 -8.88 -2.71 16.36
C THR A 42 -9.30 -2.41 17.78
N PHE A 43 -9.12 -3.38 18.67
CA PHE A 43 -9.26 -3.18 20.11
C PHE A 43 -7.92 -3.03 20.82
N ASN A 44 -6.81 -3.10 20.07
CA ASN A 44 -5.46 -3.12 20.62
C ASN A 44 -4.46 -2.37 19.73
N GLY A 45 -4.80 -1.14 19.33
CA GLY A 45 -3.99 -0.33 18.43
C GLY A 45 -2.59 -0.05 18.98
N ALA A 46 -2.48 0.30 20.27
CA ALA A 46 -1.20 0.57 20.92
C ALA A 46 -0.24 -0.63 20.86
N ALA A 47 -0.69 -1.85 21.18
CA ALA A 47 0.19 -3.02 21.14
C ALA A 47 0.60 -3.42 19.71
N LEU A 48 -0.23 -3.13 18.71
CA LEU A 48 0.08 -3.35 17.30
C LEU A 48 1.14 -2.35 16.80
N VAL A 49 1.03 -1.08 17.18
CA VAL A 49 2.07 -0.07 16.91
C VAL A 49 3.39 -0.44 17.57
N GLU A 50 3.36 -0.84 18.84
CA GLU A 50 4.56 -1.31 19.55
C GLU A 50 5.21 -2.54 18.90
N ARG A 51 4.40 -3.42 18.30
CA ARG A 51 4.93 -4.57 17.53
C ARG A 51 5.70 -4.09 16.30
N CYS A 52 5.17 -3.12 15.55
CA CYS A 52 5.87 -2.51 14.43
C CYS A 52 7.20 -1.89 14.87
N HIS A 53 7.18 -1.08 15.94
CA HIS A 53 8.39 -0.46 16.49
C HIS A 53 9.44 -1.49 16.88
N ARG A 54 9.06 -2.58 17.56
CA ARG A 54 10.02 -3.64 17.92
C ARG A 54 10.60 -4.35 16.70
N ALA A 55 9.81 -4.57 15.65
CA ALA A 55 10.31 -5.18 14.42
C ALA A 55 11.33 -4.25 13.74
N TRP A 56 11.01 -2.97 13.55
CA TRP A 56 11.91 -2.00 12.94
C TRP A 56 13.15 -1.73 13.77
N TYR A 57 13.05 -1.69 15.11
CA TYR A 57 14.20 -1.57 16.00
C TYR A 57 15.19 -2.72 15.83
N ARG A 58 14.70 -3.93 15.52
CA ARG A 58 15.53 -5.10 15.21
C ARG A 58 15.95 -5.17 13.74
N GLN A 59 15.73 -4.11 12.96
CA GLN A 59 15.97 -4.05 11.51
C GLN A 59 15.23 -5.15 10.73
N ASN A 60 14.09 -5.62 11.26
CA ASN A 60 13.25 -6.62 10.61
C ASN A 60 12.10 -5.94 9.87
N HIS A 61 11.60 -6.63 8.85
CA HIS A 61 10.38 -6.25 8.15
C HIS A 61 9.15 -6.72 8.95
N ILE A 62 8.04 -5.99 8.80
CA ILE A 62 6.74 -6.39 9.34
C ILE A 62 5.66 -6.22 8.27
N TYR A 63 4.75 -7.17 8.20
CA TYR A 63 3.76 -7.27 7.13
C TYR A 63 2.32 -7.23 7.65
N LEU A 64 1.43 -6.62 6.89
CA LEU A 64 -0.01 -6.79 7.04
C LEU A 64 -0.42 -7.99 6.19
N HIS A 65 -1.00 -9.00 6.83
CA HIS A 65 -1.61 -10.17 6.19
C HIS A 65 -3.13 -10.00 6.15
N TYR A 66 -3.72 -10.20 4.97
CA TYR A 66 -5.15 -10.10 4.75
C TYR A 66 -5.61 -11.11 3.68
N ARG A 67 -6.92 -11.30 3.56
CA ARG A 67 -7.52 -12.05 2.45
C ARG A 67 -8.05 -11.07 1.42
N ASN A 68 -7.70 -11.28 0.16
CA ASN A 68 -8.25 -10.51 -0.95
C ASN A 68 -9.72 -10.92 -1.23
N PRO A 69 -10.44 -10.23 -2.14
CA PRO A 69 -11.84 -10.55 -2.42
C PRO A 69 -12.07 -11.95 -2.98
N LEU A 70 -11.04 -12.58 -3.55
CA LEU A 70 -11.06 -13.97 -4.02
C LEU A 70 -10.79 -14.99 -2.90
N GLY A 71 -10.58 -14.52 -1.67
CA GLY A 71 -10.28 -15.34 -0.50
C GLY A 71 -8.82 -15.81 -0.40
N MET A 72 -7.94 -15.35 -1.30
CA MET A 72 -6.52 -15.69 -1.28
C MET A 72 -5.77 -14.87 -0.23
N GLU A 73 -4.81 -15.50 0.44
CA GLU A 73 -3.96 -14.81 1.41
C GLU A 73 -2.92 -13.94 0.70
N GLU A 74 -2.91 -12.66 1.05
CA GLU A 74 -1.96 -11.67 0.57
C GLU A 74 -1.22 -11.00 1.73
N ARG A 75 -0.09 -10.38 1.41
CA ARG A 75 0.67 -9.57 2.37
C ARG A 75 1.28 -8.34 1.73
N VAL A 76 1.28 -7.26 2.50
CA VAL A 76 1.95 -6.00 2.13
C VAL A 76 2.89 -5.55 3.26
N PRO A 77 4.10 -5.05 2.97
CA PRO A 77 5.00 -4.51 3.97
C PRO A 77 4.44 -3.23 4.59
N ILE A 78 4.58 -3.09 5.91
CA ILE A 78 4.17 -1.90 6.66
C ILE A 78 5.38 -0.97 6.81
N MET A 79 5.22 0.28 6.38
CA MET A 79 6.23 1.33 6.40
C MET A 79 6.08 2.27 7.59
N ALA A 80 4.83 2.53 8.01
CA ALA A 80 4.52 3.30 9.20
C ALA A 80 3.20 2.80 9.82
N ALA A 81 3.02 3.04 11.11
CA ALA A 81 1.84 2.63 11.85
C ALA A 81 1.48 3.70 12.90
N GLN A 82 0.19 4.03 12.99
CA GLN A 82 -0.33 4.96 13.99
C GLN A 82 -1.66 4.44 14.53
N SER A 83 -1.86 4.57 15.84
CA SER A 83 -3.15 4.31 16.48
C SER A 83 -3.84 5.63 16.77
N VAL A 84 -5.12 5.73 16.43
CA VAL A 84 -5.97 6.90 16.71
C VAL A 84 -7.20 6.44 17.47
N GLU A 85 -7.54 7.15 18.53
CA GLU A 85 -8.77 6.92 19.29
C GLU A 85 -9.90 7.76 18.70
N THR A 86 -11.03 7.12 18.44
CA THR A 86 -12.23 7.76 17.88
C THR A 86 -13.43 7.45 18.77
N GLU A 87 -14.53 8.18 18.59
CA GLU A 87 -15.78 7.91 19.30
C GLU A 87 -16.31 6.47 19.11
N GLN A 88 -15.90 5.80 18.03
CA GLN A 88 -16.32 4.45 17.69
C GLN A 88 -15.27 3.37 18.02
N GLY A 89 -14.27 3.72 18.84
CA GLY A 89 -13.16 2.83 19.23
C GLY A 89 -11.83 3.17 18.56
N GLN A 90 -10.85 2.27 18.67
CA GLN A 90 -9.51 2.48 18.15
C GLN A 90 -9.41 2.14 16.66
N VAL A 91 -8.74 3.01 15.92
CA VAL A 91 -8.42 2.83 14.50
C VAL A 91 -6.90 2.75 14.35
N LEU A 92 -6.44 1.72 13.66
CA LEU A 92 -5.05 1.55 13.26
C LEU A 92 -4.88 2.04 11.82
N LEU A 93 -4.09 3.09 11.64
CA LEU A 93 -3.62 3.59 10.37
C LEU A 93 -2.32 2.86 10.01
N LEU A 94 -2.27 2.24 8.83
CA LEU A 94 -1.08 1.58 8.31
C LEU A 94 -0.72 2.16 6.96
N TRP A 95 0.50 2.67 6.85
CA TRP A 95 1.10 3.00 5.57
C TRP A 95 1.83 1.77 5.06
N VAL A 96 1.50 1.35 3.85
CA VAL A 96 2.02 0.13 3.24
C VAL A 96 2.61 0.43 1.88
N ARG A 97 3.60 -0.36 1.49
CA ARG A 97 4.21 -0.26 0.16
C ARG A 97 3.59 -1.32 -0.76
N ARG A 98 2.99 -0.90 -1.86
CA ARG A 98 2.44 -1.78 -2.89
C ARG A 98 3.32 -1.70 -4.13
N LYS A 99 3.39 -2.80 -4.89
CA LYS A 99 3.99 -2.71 -6.23
C LYS A 99 3.15 -1.75 -7.04
N HIS A 100 3.79 -0.83 -7.74
CA HIS A 100 3.10 -0.03 -8.73
C HIS A 100 2.50 -1.02 -9.74
N GLU A 101 1.18 -1.02 -9.89
CA GLU A 101 0.58 -1.70 -11.03
C GLU A 101 1.05 -0.89 -12.24
N GLU A 102 1.82 -1.53 -13.13
CA GLU A 102 2.13 -0.94 -14.43
C GLU A 102 0.78 -0.76 -15.12
N THR A 103 0.17 0.43 -14.96
CA THR A 103 -0.95 0.82 -15.79
C THR A 103 -0.43 0.68 -17.21
N GLU A 104 -0.99 -0.25 -17.99
CA GLU A 104 -0.82 -0.26 -19.43
C GLU A 104 -1.29 1.12 -19.89
N ILE A 105 -0.32 2.00 -20.15
CA ILE A 105 -0.61 3.27 -20.80
C ILE A 105 -1.09 2.84 -22.19
N GLU A 106 -2.39 2.86 -22.41
CA GLU A 106 -2.95 2.86 -23.77
C GLU A 106 -2.43 4.15 -24.42
N ILE A 107 -1.29 4.03 -25.08
CA ILE A 107 -0.80 5.06 -25.98
C ILE A 107 -1.71 4.92 -27.20
N ASP A 108 -2.75 5.74 -27.29
CA ASP A 108 -3.48 5.97 -28.55
C ASP A 108 -2.48 6.55 -29.55
N LEU A 109 -1.82 5.66 -30.30
CA LEU A 109 -1.03 5.98 -31.48
C LEU A 109 -1.99 6.18 -32.66
N ASP A 110 -2.90 7.14 -32.55
CA ASP A 110 -3.51 7.74 -33.73
C ASP A 110 -2.53 8.80 -34.26
N ASP A 111 -1.41 8.33 -34.81
CA ASP A 111 -0.49 9.16 -35.59
C ASP A 111 -0.96 9.06 -37.04
N ASP A 112 -1.53 10.17 -37.53
CA ASP A 112 -2.13 10.37 -38.85
C ASP A 112 -1.23 9.84 -40.00
N GLU A 113 -1.53 8.65 -40.55
CA GLU A 113 -1.07 8.26 -41.89
C GLU A 113 -1.91 9.01 -42.95
N GLU A 114 -1.55 10.26 -43.27
CA GLU A 114 -1.94 10.87 -44.54
C GLU A 114 -0.74 10.82 -45.52
N GLY A 115 -0.90 9.96 -46.53
CA GLY A 115 0.15 9.48 -47.41
C GLY A 115 0.81 10.55 -48.29
N GLY A 116 2.14 10.57 -48.25
CA GLY A 116 2.95 11.21 -49.28
C GLY A 116 3.00 10.35 -50.55
N GLU A 117 2.20 10.69 -51.56
CA GLU A 117 2.37 10.16 -52.92
C GLU A 117 3.68 10.68 -53.54
N PHE A 118 4.65 9.78 -53.68
CA PHE A 118 5.77 9.94 -54.60
C PHE A 118 5.28 9.68 -56.02
N GLY A 119 5.19 10.73 -56.85
CA GLY A 119 4.92 10.65 -58.28
C GLY A 119 5.85 11.57 -59.08
N ASN A 120 6.61 10.97 -59.99
CA ASN A 120 7.71 11.50 -60.81
C ASN A 120 7.41 12.76 -61.64
#